data_AF-A0A9R1RV04-F1
#
_entry.id   AF-A0A9R1RV04-F1
#
_cell.length_a   1.000
_cell.length_b   1.000
_cell.length_c   1.000
_cell.angle_alpha   90.00
_cell.angle_beta   90.00
_cell.angle_gamma   90.00
#
_symmetry.space_group_name_H-M   'P 1'
#
loop_
_entity.id
_entity.type
_entity.pdbx_description
1 polymer ?
#
loop_
_entity_poly.entity_id
_entity_poly.type
_entity_poly.pdbx_seq_one_letter_code
_entity_poly.pdbx_strand_id
1 'polypeptide(L)'
;MDCAVPEGDSLREPYTAGHHILLAHAEAVQLFKARYNMHGDSKIGMAFDVMGYEPYQDSFLDDQARERSIDYNMGWFLEPVVRGDYPFSMRSLIGDRLPMFTKEEQEKLASSCDIMGLNYYTSRFSKHVDMSPDFTPTLNTDDAYASSETTGSDGNDIGPITGTYWIYMYPKGLTWMTGRG
;
A
#
# COMPACT_ATOMS: atom_id res chain seq x y z
N MET A 1 6.07 21.01 7.56
CA MET A 1 5.06 20.60 6.57
C MET A 1 3.86 21.47 6.85
N ASP A 2 3.53 22.40 5.95
CA ASP A 2 2.44 23.34 6.17
C ASP A 2 1.15 22.73 5.60
N CYS A 3 0.34 22.13 6.47
CA CYS A 3 -1.02 21.72 6.14
C CYS A 3 -2.02 22.75 6.71
N ALA A 4 -3.26 22.71 6.23
CA ALA A 4 -4.27 23.70 6.62
C ALA A 4 -4.66 23.61 8.12
N VAL A 5 -4.65 22.40 8.70
CA VAL A 5 -5.03 22.14 10.09
C VAL A 5 -3.98 21.21 10.72
N PRO A 6 -2.91 21.77 11.32
CA PRO A 6 -1.79 20.99 11.87
C PRO A 6 -2.05 20.51 13.31
N GLU A 7 -3.25 20.01 13.58
CA GLU A 7 -3.69 19.57 14.92
C GLU A 7 -3.84 18.05 15.05
N GLY A 8 -3.63 17.32 13.94
CA GLY A 8 -3.69 15.86 13.90
C GLY A 8 -2.34 15.19 14.07
N ASP A 9 -2.33 13.86 13.94
CA ASP A 9 -1.13 13.03 14.04
C ASP A 9 -0.89 12.21 12.77
N SER A 10 0.10 12.62 11.97
CA SER A 10 0.48 11.98 10.71
C SER A 10 1.02 10.55 10.88
N LEU A 11 1.33 10.11 12.10
CA LEU A 11 1.77 8.75 12.40
C LEU A 11 0.64 7.87 12.95
N ARG A 12 -0.58 8.39 13.14
CA ARG A 12 -1.72 7.64 13.70
C ARG A 12 -2.98 7.75 12.87
N GLU A 13 -3.38 8.96 12.49
CA GLU A 13 -4.65 9.21 11.80
C GLU A 13 -4.78 8.47 10.47
N PRO A 14 -3.72 8.35 9.64
CA PRO A 14 -3.78 7.54 8.41
C PRO A 14 -4.15 6.08 8.70
N TYR A 15 -3.59 5.48 9.75
CA TYR A 15 -3.87 4.10 10.16
C TYR A 15 -5.28 3.94 10.73
N THR A 16 -5.73 4.88 11.55
CA THR A 16 -7.11 4.91 12.06
C THR A 16 -8.13 5.00 10.92
N ALA A 17 -7.91 5.92 9.98
CA ALA A 17 -8.79 6.08 8.82
C ALA A 17 -8.78 4.83 7.92
N GLY A 18 -7.60 4.32 7.58
CA GLY A 18 -7.46 3.09 6.79
C GLY A 18 -8.12 1.88 7.43
N HIS A 19 -7.99 1.74 8.76
CA HIS A 19 -8.65 0.68 9.51
C HIS A 19 -10.18 0.77 9.42
N HIS A 20 -10.76 1.96 9.60
CA HIS A 20 -12.21 2.13 9.44
C HIS A 20 -12.71 1.94 8.01
N ILE A 21 -11.92 2.30 6.99
CA ILE A 21 -12.23 2.00 5.58
C ILE A 21 -12.36 0.48 5.37
N LEU A 22 -11.43 -0.30 5.93
CA LEU A 22 -11.46 -1.76 5.82
C LEU A 22 -12.66 -2.38 6.55
N LEU A 23 -12.98 -1.90 7.77
CA LEU A 23 -14.18 -2.34 8.49
C LEU A 23 -15.47 -2.00 7.72
N ALA A 24 -15.58 -0.78 7.20
CA ALA A 24 -16.74 -0.38 6.40
C ALA A 24 -16.88 -1.23 5.13
N HIS A 25 -15.78 -1.54 4.46
CA HIS A 25 -15.74 -2.45 3.31
C HIS A 25 -16.25 -3.85 3.69
N ALA A 26 -15.74 -4.43 4.78
CA ALA A 26 -16.14 -5.76 5.23
C ALA A 26 -17.65 -5.86 5.52
N GLU A 27 -18.22 -4.89 6.23
CA GLU A 27 -19.65 -4.82 6.52
C GLU A 27 -20.49 -4.64 5.25
N ALA A 28 -20.07 -3.77 4.34
CA ALA A 28 -20.77 -3.53 3.08
C ALA A 28 -20.77 -4.78 2.18
N VAL A 29 -19.63 -5.48 2.09
CA VAL A 29 -19.52 -6.74 1.34
C VAL A 29 -20.39 -7.84 1.95
N GLN A 30 -20.36 -8.01 3.27
CA GLN A 30 -21.19 -9.00 3.94
C GLN A 30 -22.67 -8.76 3.65
N LEU A 31 -23.12 -7.51 3.79
CA LEU A 31 -24.49 -7.12 3.47
C LEU A 31 -24.84 -7.35 2.00
N PHE A 32 -23.94 -6.97 1.09
CA PHE A 32 -24.10 -7.17 -0.36
C PHE A 32 -24.29 -8.65 -0.70
N LYS A 33 -23.39 -9.52 -0.23
CA LYS A 33 -23.45 -10.96 -0.48
C LYS A 33 -24.72 -11.59 0.11
N ALA A 34 -25.14 -11.14 1.30
CA ALA A 34 -26.31 -11.70 1.98
C ALA A 34 -27.66 -11.28 1.39
N ARG A 35 -27.78 -10.05 0.87
CA ARG A 35 -29.10 -9.47 0.51
C ARG A 35 -29.23 -8.99 -0.92
N TYR A 36 -28.13 -8.72 -1.60
CA TYR A 36 -28.13 -8.01 -2.88
C TYR A 36 -27.51 -8.80 -4.04
N ASN A 37 -26.92 -9.97 -3.78
CA ASN A 37 -26.38 -10.86 -4.81
C ASN A 37 -27.18 -12.17 -4.95
N MET A 38 -28.51 -12.10 -4.88
CA MET A 38 -29.39 -13.29 -4.87
C MET A 38 -29.30 -14.15 -6.14
N HIS A 39 -28.97 -13.54 -7.28
CA HIS A 39 -28.79 -14.25 -8.55
C HIS A 39 -27.34 -14.73 -8.76
N GLY A 40 -26.39 -14.29 -7.92
CA GLY A 40 -24.99 -14.71 -7.95
C GLY A 40 -24.17 -14.19 -9.13
N ASP A 41 -24.69 -13.24 -9.91
CA ASP A 41 -24.05 -12.69 -11.11
C ASP A 41 -23.37 -11.33 -10.89
N SER A 42 -23.61 -10.70 -9.73
CA SER A 42 -23.02 -9.43 -9.35
C SER A 42 -21.69 -9.64 -8.62
N LYS A 43 -20.76 -8.70 -8.79
CA LYS A 43 -19.42 -8.73 -8.17
C LYS A 43 -19.17 -7.44 -7.40
N ILE A 44 -18.51 -7.56 -6.25
CA ILE A 44 -18.08 -6.42 -5.44
C ILE A 44 -16.56 -6.48 -5.19
N GLY A 45 -15.93 -5.33 -5.03
CA GLY A 45 -14.48 -5.26 -4.85
C GLY A 45 -14.03 -3.87 -4.42
N MET A 46 -12.71 -3.70 -4.34
CA MET A 46 -12.05 -2.44 -4.02
C MET A 46 -11.05 -2.10 -5.14
N ALA A 47 -10.81 -0.81 -5.36
CA ALA A 47 -9.79 -0.33 -6.27
C ALA A 47 -8.65 0.31 -5.46
N PHE A 48 -7.41 -0.04 -5.78
CA PHE A 48 -6.21 0.35 -5.06
C PHE A 48 -5.34 1.24 -5.95
N ASP A 49 -4.86 2.37 -5.45
CA ASP A 49 -3.75 3.07 -6.08
C ASP A 49 -2.46 2.27 -5.86
N VAL A 50 -1.75 2.03 -6.97
CA VAL A 50 -0.52 1.24 -6.94
C VAL A 50 0.57 1.90 -7.77
N MET A 51 1.77 1.99 -7.19
CA MET A 51 3.00 2.26 -7.91
C MET A 51 3.80 0.97 -8.07
N GLY A 52 4.50 0.85 -9.21
CA GLY A 52 5.52 -0.19 -9.35
C GLY A 52 6.79 0.22 -8.60
N TYR A 53 7.55 -0.76 -8.14
CA TYR A 53 8.81 -0.51 -7.44
C TYR A 53 9.94 -1.36 -8.03
N GLU A 54 11.07 -0.71 -8.29
CA GLU A 54 12.34 -1.34 -8.63
C GLU A 54 13.31 -1.13 -7.45
N PRO A 55 14.28 -2.02 -7.19
CA PRO A 55 15.32 -1.74 -6.20
C PRO A 55 16.20 -0.58 -6.68
N TYR A 56 16.56 0.35 -5.80
CA TYR A 56 17.34 1.54 -6.18
C TYR A 56 18.78 1.21 -6.64
N GLN A 57 19.43 0.25 -5.98
CA GLN A 57 20.67 -0.40 -6.41
C GLN A 57 20.52 -1.93 -6.35
N ASP A 58 21.35 -2.63 -7.11
CA ASP A 58 21.45 -4.10 -7.08
C ASP A 58 22.05 -4.57 -5.74
N SER A 59 21.18 -4.67 -4.74
CA SER A 59 21.53 -5.09 -3.39
C SER A 59 20.34 -5.71 -2.67
N PHE A 60 20.62 -6.70 -1.81
CA PHE A 60 19.58 -7.35 -1.01
C PHE A 60 18.82 -6.38 -0.09
N LEU A 61 19.46 -5.28 0.33
CA LEU A 61 18.83 -4.28 1.20
C LEU A 61 17.73 -3.52 0.47
N ASP A 62 17.94 -3.22 -0.81
CA ASP A 62 16.99 -2.52 -1.66
C ASP A 62 15.93 -3.47 -2.23
N ASP A 63 16.26 -4.76 -2.42
CA ASP A 63 15.23 -5.78 -2.66
C ASP A 63 14.26 -5.86 -1.48
N GLN A 64 14.78 -5.88 -0.24
CA GLN A 64 13.93 -5.83 0.96
C GLN A 64 13.18 -4.52 1.09
N ALA A 65 13.78 -3.39 0.71
CA ALA A 65 13.12 -2.09 0.70
C ALA A 65 11.95 -2.07 -0.31
N ARG A 66 12.16 -2.65 -1.50
CA ARG A 66 11.13 -2.81 -2.54
C ARG A 66 9.92 -3.56 -2.00
N GLU A 67 10.14 -4.72 -1.34
CA GLU A 67 9.03 -5.47 -0.74
C GLU A 67 8.29 -4.65 0.32
N ARG A 68 9.00 -3.90 1.18
CA ARG A 68 8.35 -3.01 2.16
C ARG A 68 7.57 -1.88 1.50
N SER A 69 8.06 -1.31 0.40
CA SER A 69 7.34 -0.29 -0.37
C SER A 69 6.05 -0.85 -0.98
N ILE A 70 6.10 -2.08 -1.50
CA ILE A 70 4.92 -2.76 -2.06
C ILE A 70 3.91 -3.11 -0.96
N ASP A 71 4.39 -3.65 0.16
CA ASP A 71 3.56 -3.92 1.34
C ASP A 71 2.86 -2.65 1.82
N TYR A 72 3.59 -1.53 1.88
CA TYR A 72 3.03 -0.27 2.34
C TYR A 72 2.04 0.35 1.34
N ASN A 73 2.37 0.39 0.05
CA ASN A 73 1.53 1.04 -0.95
C ASN A 73 0.33 0.19 -1.38
N MET A 74 0.56 -1.10 -1.67
CA MET A 74 -0.48 -2.02 -2.14
C MET A 74 -0.99 -2.92 -1.01
N GLY A 75 -0.06 -3.55 -0.28
CA GLY A 75 -0.39 -4.55 0.74
C GLY A 75 -1.27 -4.02 1.89
N TRP A 76 -1.13 -2.74 2.25
CA TRP A 76 -1.87 -2.11 3.34
C TRP A 76 -3.39 -2.36 3.24
N PHE A 77 -3.97 -2.23 2.05
CA PHE A 77 -5.39 -2.49 1.84
C PHE A 77 -5.66 -3.83 1.15
N LEU A 78 -4.75 -4.29 0.28
CA LEU A 78 -4.93 -5.53 -0.47
C LEU A 78 -4.86 -6.77 0.45
N GLU A 79 -3.87 -6.82 1.34
CA GLU A 79 -3.63 -8.01 2.15
C GLU A 79 -4.74 -8.27 3.20
N PRO A 80 -5.32 -7.24 3.85
CA PRO A 80 -6.53 -7.41 4.64
C PRO A 80 -7.70 -8.03 3.87
N VAL A 81 -8.00 -7.58 2.65
CA VAL A 81 -9.13 -8.15 1.89
C VAL A 81 -8.85 -9.54 1.32
N VAL A 82 -7.58 -9.94 1.25
CA VAL A 82 -7.15 -11.28 0.82
C VAL A 82 -7.16 -12.26 2.00
N ARG A 83 -6.45 -11.95 3.08
CA ARG A 83 -6.21 -12.88 4.20
C ARG A 83 -6.71 -12.40 5.57
N GLY A 84 -7.37 -11.26 5.64
CA GLY A 84 -8.01 -10.75 6.86
C GLY A 84 -7.09 -9.94 7.77
N ASP A 85 -5.84 -9.66 7.38
CA ASP A 85 -4.94 -8.87 8.21
C ASP A 85 -3.84 -8.13 7.41
N TYR A 86 -3.27 -7.08 7.99
CA TYR A 86 -2.24 -6.22 7.39
C TYR A 86 -0.92 -6.97 7.10
N PRO A 87 -0.09 -6.50 6.14
CA PRO A 87 1.24 -7.05 5.89
C PRO A 87 2.08 -7.18 7.16
N PHE A 88 2.87 -8.24 7.24
CA PHE A 88 3.71 -8.47 8.42
C PHE A 88 4.74 -7.35 8.62
N SER A 89 5.34 -6.86 7.55
CA SER A 89 6.29 -5.73 7.58
C SER A 89 5.66 -4.51 8.26
N MET A 90 4.45 -4.13 7.84
CA MET A 90 3.68 -3.04 8.44
C MET A 90 3.41 -3.26 9.92
N ARG A 91 2.93 -4.46 10.32
CA ARG A 91 2.72 -4.77 11.74
C ARG A 91 4.00 -4.65 12.56
N SER A 92 5.13 -5.14 12.03
CA SER A 92 6.41 -5.13 12.73
C SER A 92 7.01 -3.73 12.91
N LEU A 93 6.80 -2.82 11.95
CA LEU A 93 7.39 -1.48 11.96
C LEU A 93 6.49 -0.44 12.63
N ILE A 94 5.16 -0.56 12.45
CA ILE A 94 4.19 0.42 12.95
C ILE A 94 3.75 0.10 14.39
N GLY A 95 3.65 -1.18 14.73
CA GLY A 95 3.27 -1.65 16.08
C GLY A 95 1.90 -1.13 16.51
N ASP A 96 1.83 -0.60 17.74
CA ASP A 96 0.58 -0.17 18.40
C ASP A 96 -0.18 0.95 17.67
N ARG A 97 0.47 1.66 16.74
CA ARG A 97 -0.22 2.68 15.92
C ARG A 97 -1.11 2.07 14.84
N LEU A 98 -0.88 0.79 14.48
CA LEU A 98 -1.68 0.05 13.52
C LEU A 98 -2.69 -0.86 14.25
N PRO A 99 -4.00 -0.57 14.22
CA PRO A 99 -4.95 -1.29 15.05
C PRO A 99 -5.05 -2.79 14.71
N MET A 100 -5.46 -3.58 15.69
CA MET A 100 -5.70 -5.02 15.52
C MET A 100 -7.14 -5.27 15.07
N PHE A 101 -7.32 -6.20 14.13
CA PHE A 101 -8.63 -6.75 13.83
C PHE A 101 -8.99 -7.86 14.83
N THR A 102 -10.24 -7.88 15.27
CA THR A 102 -10.84 -9.01 15.97
C THR A 102 -10.97 -10.22 15.05
N LYS A 103 -11.14 -11.42 15.60
CA LYS A 103 -11.30 -12.64 14.78
C LYS A 103 -12.47 -12.55 13.80
N GLU A 104 -13.59 -11.97 14.24
CA GLU A 104 -14.77 -11.78 13.39
C GLU A 104 -14.48 -10.81 12.22
N GLU A 105 -13.77 -9.70 12.48
CA GLU A 105 -13.38 -8.74 11.44
C GLU A 105 -12.39 -9.37 10.45
N GLN A 106 -11.42 -10.15 10.93
CA GLN A 106 -10.48 -10.89 10.07
C GLN A 106 -11.23 -11.83 9.12
N GLU A 107 -12.21 -12.58 9.64
CA GLU A 107 -13.04 -13.49 8.86
C GLU A 107 -13.93 -12.77 7.83
N LYS A 108 -14.52 -11.62 8.19
CA LYS A 108 -15.31 -10.80 7.27
C LYS A 108 -14.47 -10.15 6.16
N LEU A 109 -13.22 -9.79 6.47
CA LEU A 109 -12.29 -9.18 5.54
C LEU A 109 -11.70 -10.18 4.55
N ALA A 110 -11.31 -11.36 5.00
CA ALA A 110 -10.68 -12.37 4.14
C ALA A 110 -11.61 -12.77 2.98
N SER A 111 -11.09 -12.76 1.75
CA SER A 111 -11.87 -13.07 0.54
C SER A 111 -13.11 -12.18 0.34
N SER A 112 -13.03 -10.90 0.75
CA SER A 112 -14.12 -9.93 0.62
C SER A 112 -14.19 -9.23 -0.75
N CYS A 113 -13.26 -9.51 -1.67
CA CYS A 113 -13.29 -8.98 -3.03
C CYS A 113 -13.50 -10.09 -4.07
N ASP A 114 -14.50 -9.93 -4.93
CA ASP A 114 -14.71 -10.78 -6.12
C ASP A 114 -13.92 -10.26 -7.33
N ILE A 115 -13.57 -8.97 -7.32
CA ILE A 115 -12.73 -8.28 -8.31
C ILE A 115 -11.79 -7.29 -7.60
N MET A 116 -10.63 -7.04 -8.19
CA MET A 116 -9.64 -6.08 -7.70
C MET A 116 -9.34 -5.06 -8.80
N GLY A 117 -9.52 -3.77 -8.50
CA GLY A 117 -9.12 -2.69 -9.39
C GLY A 117 -7.71 -2.21 -9.07
N LEU A 118 -6.86 -2.03 -10.09
CA LEU A 118 -5.52 -1.46 -9.93
C LEU A 118 -5.46 -0.11 -10.66
N ASN A 119 -5.36 0.97 -9.89
CA ASN A 119 -5.20 2.33 -10.40
C ASN A 119 -3.70 2.64 -10.53
N TYR A 120 -3.14 2.25 -11.68
CA TYR A 120 -1.71 2.39 -11.95
C TYR A 120 -1.39 3.63 -12.80
N TYR A 121 -0.30 4.32 -12.44
CA TYR A 121 0.21 5.47 -13.21
C TYR A 121 1.72 5.45 -13.46
N THR A 122 2.53 5.06 -12.46
CA THR A 122 3.99 5.30 -12.46
C THR A 122 4.70 4.23 -11.61
N SER A 123 6.03 4.23 -11.66
CA SER A 123 6.88 3.49 -10.71
C SER A 123 7.88 4.39 -9.99
N ARG A 124 8.55 3.85 -8.97
CA ARG A 124 9.67 4.45 -8.24
C ARG A 124 10.78 3.44 -8.01
N PHE A 125 11.98 3.93 -7.77
CA PHE A 125 13.02 3.14 -7.14
C PHE A 125 12.80 3.13 -5.63
N SER A 126 12.95 1.98 -4.98
CA SER A 126 12.87 1.82 -3.54
C SER A 126 14.26 1.69 -2.96
N LYS A 127 14.62 2.63 -2.08
CA LYS A 127 15.95 2.71 -1.47
C LYS A 127 15.86 2.45 0.02
N HIS A 128 16.70 1.55 0.53
CA HIS A 128 16.74 1.17 1.93
C HIS A 128 17.04 2.35 2.86
N VAL A 129 16.33 2.39 4.00
CA VAL A 129 16.61 3.26 5.14
C VAL A 129 16.87 2.39 6.37
N ASP A 130 18.04 2.53 6.98
CA ASP A 130 18.40 1.79 8.18
C ASP A 130 17.59 2.27 9.41
N MET A 131 17.18 1.31 10.24
CA MET A 131 16.67 1.62 11.58
C MET A 131 17.83 2.06 12.46
N SER A 132 17.93 3.37 12.72
CA SER A 132 18.99 3.94 13.54
C SER A 132 18.47 5.12 14.38
N PRO A 133 19.19 5.56 15.43
CA PRO A 133 18.83 6.75 16.19
C PRO A 133 18.76 8.03 15.34
N ASP A 134 19.39 8.04 14.16
CA ASP A 134 19.45 9.20 13.27
C ASP A 134 18.20 9.33 12.38
N PHE A 135 17.30 8.34 12.40
CA PHE A 135 16.05 8.36 11.64
C PHE A 135 14.85 8.07 12.56
N THR A 136 13.93 9.04 12.66
CA THR A 136 12.67 8.89 13.37
C THR A 136 11.52 9.20 12.41
N PRO A 137 10.56 8.27 12.21
CA PRO A 137 9.37 8.53 11.41
C PRO A 137 8.62 9.79 11.85
N THR A 138 8.16 10.58 10.89
CA THR A 138 7.32 11.77 11.12
C THR A 138 6.04 11.76 10.30
N LEU A 139 6.05 11.03 9.18
CA LEU A 139 4.90 10.71 8.34
C LEU A 139 4.66 9.21 8.36
N ASN A 140 3.41 8.80 8.15
CA ASN A 140 3.06 7.39 8.04
C ASN A 140 3.92 6.66 6.98
N THR A 141 4.21 7.30 5.85
CA THR A 141 5.03 6.70 4.78
C THR A 141 6.47 6.38 5.20
N ASP A 142 6.99 7.06 6.23
CA ASP A 142 8.33 6.80 6.75
C ASP A 142 8.42 5.41 7.39
N ASP A 143 7.29 4.84 7.83
CA ASP A 143 7.24 3.53 8.48
C ASP A 143 7.58 2.36 7.54
N ALA A 144 7.65 2.59 6.22
CA ALA A 144 8.16 1.60 5.28
C ALA A 144 9.68 1.42 5.38
N TYR A 145 10.41 2.35 6.01
CA TYR A 145 11.88 2.38 6.03
C TYR A 145 12.48 2.20 4.62
N ALA A 146 11.83 2.85 3.64
CA ALA A 146 12.18 2.78 2.23
C ALA A 146 11.82 4.10 1.56
N SER A 147 12.79 4.85 1.05
CA SER A 147 12.52 6.08 0.32
C SER A 147 12.17 5.77 -1.14
N SER A 148 11.20 6.52 -1.67
CA SER A 148 10.70 6.37 -3.04
C SER A 148 11.37 7.37 -3.97
N GLU A 149 12.40 6.93 -4.69
CA GLU A 149 13.23 7.77 -5.56
C GLU A 149 12.71 7.77 -7.01
N THR A 150 12.83 8.90 -7.69
CA THR A 150 12.55 8.99 -9.14
C THR A 150 13.79 8.66 -9.99
N THR A 151 14.98 8.83 -9.41
CA THR A 151 16.27 8.53 -10.05
C THR A 151 16.87 7.25 -9.46
N GLY A 152 17.53 6.46 -10.30
CA GLY A 152 18.23 5.25 -9.89
C GLY A 152 19.64 5.55 -9.37
N SER A 153 20.33 4.50 -8.91
CA SER A 153 21.73 4.58 -8.48
C SER A 153 22.71 4.98 -9.60
N ASP A 154 22.32 4.83 -10.86
CA ASP A 154 23.06 5.29 -12.04
C ASP A 154 22.80 6.78 -12.37
N GLY A 155 21.92 7.45 -11.62
CA GLY A 155 21.54 8.85 -11.82
C GLY A 155 20.48 9.07 -12.90
N ASN A 156 19.96 8.02 -13.54
CA ASN A 156 18.91 8.14 -14.54
C ASN A 156 17.51 8.13 -13.90
N ASP A 157 16.58 8.91 -14.45
CA ASP A 157 15.17 8.81 -14.07
C ASP A 157 14.61 7.42 -14.44
N ILE A 158 13.66 6.92 -13.63
CA ILE A 158 12.99 5.63 -13.88
C ILE A 158 12.26 5.59 -15.23
N GLY A 159 11.86 6.75 -15.75
CA GLY A 159 11.23 6.91 -17.06
C GLY A 159 11.04 8.39 -17.40
N PRO A 160 10.53 8.73 -18.60
CA PRO A 160 10.27 10.12 -18.94
C PRO A 160 9.03 10.67 -18.21
N ILE A 161 9.08 11.94 -17.78
CA ILE A 161 7.93 12.66 -17.21
C ILE A 161 6.85 12.88 -18.29
N THR A 162 5.58 12.66 -17.96
CA THR A 162 4.46 12.78 -18.92
C THR A 162 3.70 14.12 -18.87
N GLY A 163 4.08 15.01 -17.96
CA GLY A 163 3.55 16.37 -17.87
C GLY A 163 3.49 16.88 -16.44
N THR A 164 2.80 16.16 -15.55
CA THR A 164 2.82 16.46 -14.11
C THR A 164 4.08 15.92 -13.43
N TYR A 165 4.51 16.55 -12.34
CA TYR A 165 5.80 16.30 -11.70
C TYR A 165 6.01 14.88 -11.16
N TRP A 166 4.94 14.11 -10.93
CA TRP A 166 5.01 12.80 -10.28
C TRP A 166 4.76 11.61 -11.20
N ILE A 167 4.32 11.81 -12.45
CA ILE A 167 4.03 10.70 -13.38
C ILE A 167 5.23 10.51 -14.31
N TYR A 168 6.02 9.48 -13.99
CA TYR A 168 7.13 8.98 -14.82
C TYR A 168 6.62 7.74 -15.58
N MET A 169 6.70 7.76 -16.90
CA MET A 169 6.18 6.67 -17.73
C MET A 169 7.05 5.42 -17.59
N TYR A 170 6.53 4.41 -16.90
CA TYR A 170 7.23 3.13 -16.72
C TYR A 170 6.25 1.94 -16.82
N PRO A 171 5.90 1.47 -18.03
CA PRO A 171 4.90 0.41 -18.18
C PRO A 171 5.34 -0.95 -17.64
N LYS A 172 6.65 -1.21 -17.53
CA LYS A 172 7.20 -2.46 -16.97
C LYS A 172 6.72 -2.73 -15.54
N GLY A 173 6.58 -1.68 -14.73
CA GLY A 173 6.10 -1.81 -13.35
C GLY A 173 4.70 -2.44 -13.24
N LEU A 174 3.80 -2.10 -14.17
CA LEU A 174 2.46 -2.71 -14.21
C LEU A 174 2.51 -4.20 -14.57
N THR A 175 3.36 -4.57 -15.52
CA THR A 175 3.53 -5.97 -15.94
C THR A 175 4.06 -6.83 -14.79
N TRP A 176 5.04 -6.30 -14.05
CA TRP A 176 5.63 -6.98 -12.90
C TRP A 176 4.60 -7.24 -11.79
N MET A 177 3.82 -6.21 -11.42
CA MET A 177 2.77 -6.36 -10.39
C MET A 177 1.65 -7.33 -10.78
N THR A 178 1.40 -7.51 -12.07
CA THR A 178 0.37 -8.44 -12.56
C THR A 178 0.91 -9.85 -12.83
N GLY A 179 2.16 -10.14 -12.45
CA GLY A 179 2.78 -11.46 -12.57
C GLY A 179 3.00 -11.90 -14.01
N ARG A 180 3.12 -10.96 -14.96
CA ARG A 180 3.34 -11.23 -16.39
C ARG A 180 4.79 -10.98 -16.85
N GLY A 181 5.73 -11.00 -15.91
CA GLY A 181 7.17 -10.83 -16.13
C GLY A 181 7.87 -12.11 -16.55
#